data_AF-A0A2K4ZQB3-F1
#
_entry.id   AF-A0A2K4ZQB3-F1
#
_cell.length_a   1.000
_cell.length_b   1.000
_cell.length_c   1.000
_cell.angle_alpha   90.00
_cell.angle_beta   90.00
_cell.angle_gamma   90.00
#
_symmetry.space_group_name_H-M   'P 1'
#
loop_
_entity.id
_entity.type
_entity.pdbx_description
1 polymer ?
#
loop_
_entity_poly.entity_id
_entity_poly.type
_entity_poly.pdbx_seq_one_letter_code
_entity_poly.pdbx_strand_id
1 'polypeptide(L)'
;MLDEPVANLDDKHVLNLIDLLRELAINGTQIITIIEWRMAKYLRRKFSFFQNEYTHYELIRKGSERTVIKENYYSFGKNERLN
;
A
#
# COMPACT_ATOMS: atom_id res chain seq x y z
N MET A 1 -0.92 9.05 9.98
CA MET A 1 -0.26 7.74 10.05
C MET A 1 -1.20 6.77 10.75
N LEU A 2 -1.33 5.55 10.24
CA LEU A 2 -2.24 4.53 10.75
C LEU A 2 -1.46 3.25 11.05
N ASP A 3 -1.68 2.66 12.22
CA ASP A 3 -1.05 1.40 12.62
C ASP A 3 -2.11 0.30 12.61
N GLU A 4 -1.88 -0.73 11.79
CA GLU A 4 -2.78 -1.86 11.54
C GLU A 4 -4.29 -1.50 11.40
N PRO A 5 -4.68 -0.51 10.55
CA PRO A 5 -6.06 0.00 10.53
C PRO A 5 -7.10 -0.99 9.96
N VAL A 6 -6.64 -2.15 9.49
CA VAL A 6 -7.47 -3.24 8.98
C VAL A 6 -7.69 -4.35 10.00
N ALA A 7 -7.13 -4.24 11.21
CA ALA A 7 -7.29 -5.25 12.26
C ALA A 7 -8.78 -5.43 12.61
N ASN A 8 -9.22 -6.69 12.68
CA ASN A 8 -10.61 -7.09 12.95
C ASN A 8 -11.66 -6.63 11.92
N LEU A 9 -11.25 -6.12 10.76
CA LEU A 9 -12.15 -5.83 9.66
C LEU A 9 -12.32 -7.06 8.75
N ASP A 10 -13.53 -7.26 8.23
CA ASP A 10 -13.75 -8.18 7.12
C ASP A 10 -13.32 -7.55 5.78
N ASP A 11 -13.28 -8.37 4.71
CA ASP A 11 -12.86 -7.93 3.38
C ASP A 11 -13.65 -6.72 2.85
N LYS A 12 -14.96 -6.63 3.16
CA LYS A 12 -15.80 -5.52 2.69
C LYS A 12 -15.41 -4.23 3.40
N HIS A 13 -15.24 -4.27 4.72
CA HIS A 13 -14.85 -3.12 5.51
C HIS A 13 -13.42 -2.67 5.20
N VAL A 14 -12.51 -3.60 4.91
CA VAL A 14 -11.16 -3.28 4.41
C VAL A 14 -11.22 -2.51 3.09
N LEU A 15 -12.03 -2.97 2.13
CA LEU A 15 -12.14 -2.28 0.83
C LEU A 15 -12.72 -0.86 0.98
N ASN A 16 -13.73 -0.69 1.84
CA ASN A 16 -14.31 0.63 2.13
C ASN A 16 -13.30 1.59 2.76
N LEU A 17 -12.50 1.10 3.72
CA LEU A 17 -11.44 1.89 4.32
C LEU A 17 -10.40 2.30 3.27
N ILE A 18 -9.99 1.37 2.40
CA ILE A 18 -9.03 1.64 1.34
C ILE A 18 -9.55 2.72 0.37
N ASP A 19 -10.85 2.69 0.03
CA ASP A 19 -11.45 3.71 -0.82
C ASP A 19 -11.49 5.09 -0.14
N LEU A 20 -11.79 5.16 1.16
CA LEU A 20 -11.71 6.40 1.93
C LEU A 20 -10.28 6.95 1.99
N LEU A 21 -9.29 6.10 2.26
CA LEU A 21 -7.88 6.50 2.27
C LEU A 21 -7.42 7.01 0.91
N ARG A 22 -7.93 6.41 -0.16
CA ARG A 22 -7.64 6.84 -1.53
C ARG A 22 -8.19 8.23 -1.81
N GLU A 23 -9.43 8.53 -1.39
CA GLU A 23 -10.03 9.86 -1.55
C GLU A 23 -9.22 10.92 -0.80
N LEU A 24 -8.81 10.63 0.44
CA LEU A 24 -7.95 11.52 1.23
C LEU A 24 -6.61 11.78 0.51
N ALA A 25 -6.00 10.72 -0.03
CA ALA A 25 -4.73 10.84 -0.75
C ALA A 25 -4.86 11.66 -2.05
N ILE A 26 -5.95 11.47 -2.81
CA ILE A 26 -6.24 12.29 -4.00
C ILE A 26 -6.38 13.77 -3.63
N ASN A 27 -6.94 14.06 -2.45
CA ASN A 27 -7.07 15.41 -1.92
C ASN A 27 -5.77 15.95 -1.29
N GLY A 28 -4.64 15.29 -1.50
CA GLY A 28 -3.32 15.75 -1.05
C GLY A 28 -2.93 15.31 0.36
N THR A 29 -3.72 14.43 1.00
CA THR A 29 -3.35 13.90 2.32
C THR A 29 -2.28 12.83 2.19
N GLN A 30 -1.13 13.01 2.84
CA GLN A 30 -0.12 11.96 2.90
C GLN A 30 -0.58 10.82 3.83
N ILE A 31 -0.69 9.61 3.28
CA ILE A 31 -1.07 8.41 4.03
C ILE A 31 0.16 7.54 4.24
N ILE A 32 0.45 7.23 5.51
CA ILE A 32 1.45 6.23 5.92
C ILE A 32 0.71 5.20 6.75
N THR A 33 0.76 3.93 6.34
CA THR A 33 0.04 2.84 7.02
C THR A 33 0.90 1.59 7.15
N ILE A 34 0.79 0.93 8.30
CA ILE A 34 1.34 -0.41 8.54
C ILE A 34 0.20 -1.41 8.40
N ILE A 35 0.39 -2.46 7.60
CA ILE A 35 -0.64 -3.48 7.34
C ILE A 35 -0.02 -4.85 7.09
N GLU A 36 -0.82 -5.90 7.24
CA GLU A 36 -0.42 -7.27 6.92
C GLU A 36 -0.28 -7.50 5.40
N TRP A 37 0.66 -8.35 5.00
CA TRP A 37 1.09 -8.51 3.61
C TRP A 37 -0.02 -8.96 2.64
N ARG A 38 -0.99 -9.77 3.09
CA ARG A 38 -2.12 -10.21 2.26
C ARG A 38 -3.02 -9.03 1.91
N MET A 39 -3.07 -8.02 2.77
CA MET A 39 -3.86 -6.82 2.57
C MET A 39 -3.14 -5.78 1.69
N ALA A 40 -1.81 -5.82 1.64
CA ALA A 40 -0.99 -4.88 0.86
C ALA A 40 -1.29 -4.90 -0.64
N LYS A 41 -1.73 -6.04 -1.16
CA LYS A 41 -2.16 -6.16 -2.57
C LYS A 41 -3.34 -5.23 -2.90
N TYR A 42 -4.26 -4.98 -1.97
CA TYR A 42 -5.42 -4.13 -2.20
C TYR A 42 -5.03 -2.66 -2.26
N LEU A 43 -4.18 -2.19 -1.32
CA LEU A 43 -3.60 -0.85 -1.37
C LEU A 43 -2.82 -0.65 -2.66
N ARG A 44 -1.89 -1.56 -2.99
CA ARG A 44 -1.11 -1.48 -4.23
C ARG A 44 -2.00 -1.33 -5.47
N ARG A 45 -3.07 -2.12 -5.58
CA ARG A 45 -3.98 -2.07 -6.73
C ARG A 45 -4.76 -0.76 -6.78
N LYS A 46 -5.27 -0.27 -5.64
CA LYS A 46 -6.11 0.93 -5.57
C LYS A 46 -5.29 2.23 -5.70
N PHE A 47 -4.03 2.21 -5.28
CA PHE A 47 -3.10 3.34 -5.32
C PHE A 47 -2.12 3.31 -6.50
N SER A 48 -2.26 2.35 -7.42
CA SER A 48 -1.37 2.20 -8.59
C SER A 48 -1.27 3.45 -9.48
N PHE A 49 -2.29 4.30 -9.45
CA PHE A 49 -2.31 5.56 -10.20
C PHE A 49 -1.29 6.59 -9.71
N PHE A 50 -0.81 6.48 -8.47
CA PHE A 50 0.26 7.33 -7.94
C PHE A 50 1.64 6.99 -8.51
N GLN A 51 1.78 5.85 -9.22
CA GLN A 51 3.03 5.45 -9.86
C GLN A 51 4.25 5.57 -8.93
N ASN A 52 5.14 6.53 -9.20
CA ASN A 52 6.38 6.75 -8.46
C ASN A 52 6.16 7.38 -7.08
N GLU A 53 4.99 7.95 -6.82
CA GLU A 53 4.61 8.52 -5.51
C GLU A 53 4.09 7.46 -4.55
N TYR A 54 3.77 6.25 -5.05
CA TYR A 54 3.46 5.11 -4.20
C TYR A 54 4.73 4.37 -3.80
N THR A 55 5.05 4.39 -2.51
CA THR A 55 6.18 3.63 -1.95
C THR A 55 5.68 2.51 -1.06
N HIS A 56 6.28 1.34 -1.18
CA HIS A 56 6.01 0.19 -0.32
C HIS A 56 7.29 -0.29 0.34
N TYR A 57 7.27 -0.36 1.67
CA TYR A 57 8.35 -0.88 2.48
C TYR A 57 7.96 -2.22 3.11
N GLU A 58 8.84 -3.20 3.03
CA GLU A 58 8.76 -4.45 3.79
C GLU A 58 9.69 -4.36 4.99
N LEU A 59 9.14 -4.57 6.18
CA LEU A 59 9.88 -4.69 7.43
C LEU A 59 10.20 -6.17 7.67
N ILE A 60 11.46 -6.56 7.48
CA ILE A 60 11.90 -7.95 7.54
C ILE A 60 12.73 -8.16 8.80
N ARG A 61 12.28 -9.06 9.68
CA ARG A 61 13.01 -9.47 10.88
C ARG A 61 13.54 -10.90 10.74
N LYS A 62 14.86 -11.07 10.83
CA LYS A 62 15.52 -12.39 10.84
C LYS A 62 15.93 -12.76 12.26
N GLY A 63 15.03 -13.43 12.99
CA GLY A 63 15.29 -13.86 14.36
C GLY A 63 15.57 -12.69 15.32
N SER A 64 16.73 -12.74 15.99
CA SER A 64 17.19 -11.71 16.93
C SER A 64 17.96 -10.57 16.27
N GLU A 65 18.19 -10.61 14.95
CA GLU A 65 18.88 -9.55 14.24
C GLU A 65 18.04 -8.27 14.15
N ARG A 66 18.70 -7.15 13.81
CA ARG A 66 18.02 -5.87 13.56
C ARG A 66 17.03 -6.01 12.39
N THR A 67 15.87 -5.39 12.53
CA THR A 67 14.89 -5.30 11.45
C THR A 67 15.50 -4.56 10.27
N VAL A 68 15.36 -5.15 9.08
CA VAL A 68 15.76 -4.56 7.80
C VAL A 68 14.52 -3.96 7.15
N ILE A 69 14.64 -2.73 6.65
CA ILE A 69 13.60 -2.08 5.86
C ILE A 69 14.00 -2.21 4.39
N LYS A 70 13.18 -2.89 3.60
CA LYS A 70 13.37 -3.07 2.16
C LYS A 70 12.34 -2.25 1.40
N GLU A 71 12.79 -1.35 0.54
CA GLU A 71 11.92 -0.64 -0.40
C GLU A 71 11.60 -1.53 -1.60
N ASN A 72 10.34 -1.56 -2.01
CA ASN A 72 9.86 -2.31 -3.16
C ASN A 72 9.32 -1.36 -4.23
N TYR A 73 9.84 -1.51 -5.44
CA TYR A 73 9.40 -0.77 -6.62
C TYR A 73 8.48 -1.63 -7.47
N TYR A 74 7.47 -0.98 -8.06
CA TYR A 74 6.55 -1.64 -8.97
C TYR A 74 6.64 -0.99 -10.35
N SER A 75 6.97 -1.78 -11.36
CA SER A 75 6.84 -1.36 -12.75
C SER A 75 5.37 -1.40 -13.14
N PHE A 76 4.78 -0.22 -13.35
CA PHE A 76 3.45 -0.11 -13.95
C PHE A 76 3.63 -0.17 -15.46
N GLY A 77 3.45 -1.36 -16.05
CA GLY A 77 3.57 -1.54 -17.49
C GLY A 77 2.62 -0.58 -18.23
N LYS A 78 3.17 0.36 -19.01
CA LYS A 78 2.43 1.00 -20.09
C LYS A 78 2.03 -0.11 -21.05
N ASN A 79 0.72 -0.34 -21.23
CA ASN A 79 0.25 -0.86 -22.50
C ASN A 79 0.53 0.24 -23.53
N GLU A 80 1.73 0.23 -24.09
CA GLU A 80 2.01 0.91 -25.36
C GLU A 80 1.13 0.23 -26.39
N ARG A 81 -0.06 0.82 -26.62
CA ARG A 81 -0.78 0.61 -27.87
C ARG A 81 0.12 1.19 -28.96
N LEU A 82 0.93 0.33 -29.55
CA LEU A 82 1.58 0.57 -30.83
C LEU A 82 0.45 0.85 -31.83
N ASN A 83 0.35 2.11 -32.23
CA ASN A 83 -0.36 2.53 -33.45
C ASN A 83 0.54 2.23 -34.64
#